data_AF-A0A2G9SGS7-F1
#
_entry.id   AF-A0A2G9SGS7-F1
#
_cell.length_a   1.000
_cell.length_b   1.000
_cell.length_c   1.000
_cell.angle_alpha   90.00
_cell.angle_beta   90.00
_cell.angle_gamma   90.00
#
_symmetry.space_group_name_H-M   'P 1'
#
loop_
_entity.id
_entity.type
_entity.pdbx_description
1 polymer ?
#
loop_
_entity_poly.entity_id
_entity_poly.type
_entity_poly.pdbx_seq_one_letter_code
_entity_poly.pdbx_strand_id
1 'polypeptide(L)'
;MLRDVAAAGIGSPFKPISDINYCYSAVERNNLMRLSQSIPFTPVPLKGELVTVYRLDESSPNILNNSMSSWSQRGLCAKIEFLSKEQMGGGLRRAVKVACTWSENDILKAGHFYIIKSFLPEVVNTWLGVYKEDTVLHLCLKEIQQQRAAQKMTFAFNAMKPKSIPYSPRFLEVFLLFCHSAGQWFAIEECMNGEFRKYNNNNGDEIVPTNMLEETMSSDMVFGPANLGDDAIKNFRAKHHCNSCCRKLKLPDLKRNDYTPDKVIFPQEEHTESSTDPDDSTKESKHSIRLML
;
A
#
# COMPACT_ATOMS: atom_id res chain seq x y z
N MET A 1 18.98 -11.80 -73.84
CA MET A 1 17.65 -11.55 -74.47
C MET A 1 16.60 -11.80 -73.42
N LEU A 2 16.17 -10.73 -72.76
CA LEU A 2 15.18 -10.71 -71.69
C LEU A 2 13.78 -10.89 -72.30
N ARG A 3 12.96 -11.76 -71.71
CA ARG A 3 11.51 -11.84 -71.99
C ARG A 3 10.79 -11.19 -70.82
N ASP A 4 10.08 -10.10 -71.10
CA ASP A 4 9.20 -9.43 -70.14
C ASP A 4 7.99 -10.30 -69.82
N VAL A 5 7.75 -10.49 -68.52
CA VAL A 5 6.57 -11.15 -67.95
C VAL A 5 5.57 -10.04 -67.60
N ALA A 6 4.47 -9.96 -68.35
CA ALA A 6 3.38 -9.02 -68.05
C ALA A 6 2.22 -9.71 -67.31
N ALA A 7 1.82 -9.07 -66.22
CA ALA A 7 0.95 -9.52 -65.13
C ALA A 7 -0.43 -10.09 -65.52
N ALA A 8 -0.77 -11.24 -64.93
CA ALA A 8 -2.14 -11.70 -64.81
C ALA A 8 -2.81 -10.97 -63.63
N GLY A 9 -3.60 -9.94 -63.93
CA GLY A 9 -4.50 -9.32 -62.96
C GLY A 9 -5.67 -10.25 -62.66
N ILE A 10 -5.67 -10.90 -61.50
CA ILE A 10 -6.86 -11.57 -60.95
C ILE A 10 -7.81 -10.46 -60.50
N GLY A 11 -8.73 -10.08 -61.37
CA GLY A 11 -9.82 -9.17 -61.02
C GLY A 11 -10.74 -9.82 -60.00
N SER A 12 -10.99 -9.13 -58.88
CA SER A 12 -12.04 -9.46 -57.92
C SER A 12 -13.38 -9.72 -58.66
N PRO A 13 -14.14 -10.77 -58.32
CA PRO A 13 -15.41 -11.07 -58.97
C PRO A 13 -16.51 -10.05 -58.65
N PHE A 14 -16.21 -9.06 -57.80
CA PHE A 14 -17.13 -8.01 -57.40
C PHE A 14 -16.80 -6.72 -58.15
N LYS A 15 -17.36 -6.57 -59.37
CA LYS A 15 -17.67 -5.23 -59.89
C LYS A 15 -19.15 -4.95 -59.63
N PRO A 16 -19.49 -3.77 -59.07
CA PRO A 16 -20.87 -3.43 -58.74
C PRO A 16 -21.61 -3.14 -60.05
N ILE A 17 -22.56 -4.00 -60.39
CA ILE A 17 -23.62 -3.62 -61.32
C ILE A 17 -24.51 -2.66 -60.53
N SER A 18 -24.72 -1.47 -61.08
CA SER A 18 -25.65 -0.48 -60.58
C SER A 18 -27.08 -1.00 -60.71
N ASP A 19 -27.47 -1.92 -59.84
CA ASP A 19 -28.84 -2.40 -59.70
C ASP A 19 -29.61 -1.48 -58.77
N ILE A 20 -30.70 -0.92 -59.30
CA ILE A 20 -31.63 0.01 -58.64
C ILE A 20 -32.36 -0.62 -57.43
N ASN A 21 -32.06 -1.86 -57.06
CA ASN A 21 -32.53 -2.50 -55.84
C ASN A 21 -31.38 -3.26 -55.16
N TYR A 22 -30.75 -2.59 -54.19
CA TYR A 22 -29.82 -3.24 -53.26
C TYR A 22 -30.61 -4.17 -52.34
N CYS A 23 -30.94 -5.37 -52.81
CA CYS A 23 -31.69 -6.36 -52.02
C CYS A 23 -30.76 -7.06 -51.05
N TYR A 24 -31.07 -6.98 -49.75
CA TYR A 24 -30.41 -7.74 -48.70
C TYR A 24 -30.38 -9.24 -49.03
N SER A 25 -29.25 -9.87 -48.78
CA SER A 25 -29.09 -11.32 -48.81
C SER A 25 -30.06 -11.99 -47.84
N ALA A 26 -30.33 -13.28 -48.07
CA ALA A 26 -31.16 -14.07 -47.17
C ALA A 26 -30.63 -14.06 -45.72
N VAL A 27 -29.30 -14.02 -45.53
CA VAL A 27 -28.67 -13.94 -44.20
C VAL A 27 -28.97 -12.61 -43.52
N GLU A 28 -28.82 -11.50 -44.25
CA GLU A 28 -29.14 -10.16 -43.73
C GLU A 28 -30.63 -10.03 -43.41
N ARG A 29 -31.51 -10.50 -44.30
CA ARG A 29 -32.95 -10.55 -44.06
C ARG A 29 -33.30 -11.39 -42.84
N ASN A 30 -32.71 -12.58 -42.69
CA ASN A 30 -32.98 -13.46 -41.56
C ASN A 30 -32.51 -12.86 -40.24
N ASN A 31 -31.36 -12.19 -40.20
CA ASN A 31 -30.88 -11.48 -39.02
C ASN A 31 -31.82 -10.33 -38.63
N LEU A 32 -32.31 -9.55 -39.60
CA LEU A 32 -33.28 -8.48 -39.36
C LEU A 32 -34.61 -9.01 -38.85
N MET A 33 -35.18 -10.03 -39.50
CA MET A 33 -36.44 -10.63 -39.08
C MET A 33 -36.33 -11.39 -37.76
N ARG A 34 -35.14 -11.89 -37.40
CA ARG A 34 -34.89 -12.51 -36.09
C ARG A 34 -35.00 -11.50 -34.94
N LEU A 35 -34.60 -10.24 -35.15
CA LEU A 35 -34.71 -9.18 -34.14
C LEU A 35 -36.16 -8.79 -33.83
N SER A 36 -37.11 -9.06 -34.75
CA SER A 36 -38.54 -8.85 -34.50
C SER A 36 -39.22 -10.03 -33.79
N GLN A 37 -38.46 -11.08 -33.43
CA GLN A 37 -38.95 -12.25 -32.71
C GLN A 37 -38.36 -12.29 -31.30
N SER A 38 -38.95 -13.09 -30.41
CA SER A 38 -38.40 -13.32 -29.07
C SER A 38 -37.05 -14.04 -29.18
N ILE A 39 -35.98 -13.33 -28.83
CA ILE A 39 -34.63 -13.90 -28.74
C ILE A 39 -34.47 -14.48 -27.33
N PRO A 40 -34.10 -15.76 -27.18
CA PRO A 40 -33.81 -16.33 -25.87
C PRO A 40 -32.70 -15.53 -25.18
N PHE A 41 -33.04 -14.93 -24.05
CA PHE A 41 -32.11 -14.24 -23.17
C PHE A 41 -32.22 -14.86 -21.79
N THR A 42 -31.14 -15.51 -21.34
CA THR A 42 -31.07 -16.11 -20.02
C THR A 42 -30.13 -15.25 -19.17
N PRO A 43 -30.65 -14.37 -18.29
CA PRO A 43 -29.80 -13.59 -17.40
C PRO A 43 -29.06 -14.54 -16.45
N VAL A 44 -27.74 -14.48 -16.46
CA VAL A 44 -26.90 -15.26 -15.53
C VAL A 44 -26.75 -14.44 -14.24
N PRO A 45 -26.91 -15.05 -13.04
CA PRO A 45 -26.66 -14.35 -11.79
C PRO A 45 -25.28 -13.69 -11.79
N LEU A 46 -25.25 -12.42 -11.41
CA LEU A 46 -23.99 -11.68 -11.30
C LEU A 46 -23.15 -12.34 -10.21
N LYS A 47 -22.00 -12.91 -10.59
CA LYS A 47 -21.00 -13.37 -9.62
C LYS A 47 -20.19 -12.20 -9.09
N GLY A 48 -19.86 -12.23 -7.82
CA GLY A 48 -19.00 -11.25 -7.14
C GLY A 48 -19.76 -10.15 -6.41
N GLU A 49 -19.09 -9.59 -5.43
CA GLU A 49 -19.55 -8.51 -4.56
C GLU A 49 -19.15 -7.16 -5.13
N LEU A 50 -20.09 -6.20 -5.10
CA LEU A 50 -19.82 -4.81 -5.40
C LEU A 50 -19.25 -4.13 -4.16
N VAL A 51 -18.11 -3.47 -4.31
CA VAL A 51 -17.40 -2.77 -3.25
C VAL A 51 -17.02 -1.37 -3.67
N THR A 52 -16.80 -0.50 -2.69
CA THR A 52 -16.28 0.85 -2.92
C THR A 52 -14.86 0.93 -2.38
N VAL A 53 -13.92 1.36 -3.21
CA VAL A 53 -12.50 1.45 -2.90
C VAL A 53 -12.09 2.91 -2.77
N TYR A 54 -11.34 3.22 -1.73
CA TYR A 54 -10.77 4.53 -1.45
C TYR A 54 -9.25 4.41 -1.38
N ARG A 55 -8.56 5.39 -1.94
CA ARG A 55 -7.10 5.45 -1.99
C ARG A 55 -6.59 6.49 -1.00
N LEU A 56 -5.46 6.21 -0.39
CA LEU A 56 -4.65 7.25 0.25
C LEU A 56 -3.76 7.85 -0.85
N ASP A 57 -4.15 9.00 -1.39
CA ASP A 57 -3.44 9.69 -2.46
C ASP A 57 -2.18 10.38 -1.95
N GLU A 58 -1.34 10.80 -2.90
CA GLU A 58 -0.05 11.44 -2.66
C GLU A 58 0.05 12.68 -3.55
N SER A 59 0.38 13.83 -2.95
CA SER A 59 0.56 15.09 -3.69
C SER A 59 1.68 15.01 -4.73
N SER A 60 2.73 14.22 -4.45
CA SER A 60 3.92 14.07 -5.29
C SER A 60 4.37 12.60 -5.35
N PRO A 61 3.70 11.73 -6.13
CA PRO A 61 4.00 10.29 -6.18
C PRO A 61 5.45 9.97 -6.59
N ASN A 62 6.07 10.84 -7.40
CA ASN A 62 7.45 10.69 -7.87
C ASN A 62 8.51 10.97 -6.79
N ILE A 63 8.13 11.63 -5.69
CA ILE A 63 9.03 11.98 -4.57
C ILE A 63 8.29 11.59 -3.28
N LEU A 64 8.01 10.29 -3.15
CA LEU A 64 7.06 9.77 -2.17
C LEU A 64 7.41 10.16 -0.73
N ASN A 65 8.70 10.19 -0.38
CA ASN A 65 9.17 10.56 0.95
C ASN A 65 8.90 12.04 1.34
N ASN A 66 8.76 12.94 0.36
CA ASN A 66 8.42 14.36 0.58
C ASN A 66 6.97 14.68 0.20
N SER A 67 6.18 13.67 -0.18
CA SER A 67 4.80 13.84 -0.59
C SER A 67 3.86 13.90 0.62
N MET A 68 2.77 14.65 0.50
CA MET A 68 1.70 14.71 1.51
C MET A 68 0.62 13.68 1.17
N SER A 69 0.27 12.84 2.15
CA SER A 69 -0.77 11.83 2.00
C SER A 69 -2.15 12.42 2.34
N SER A 70 -3.15 12.16 1.50
CA SER A 70 -4.55 12.57 1.77
C SER A 70 -5.53 11.53 1.25
N TRP A 71 -6.66 11.34 1.94
CA TRP A 71 -7.65 10.35 1.51
C TRP A 71 -8.46 10.87 0.32
N SER A 72 -8.70 9.99 -0.65
CA SER A 72 -9.59 10.25 -1.78
C SER A 72 -11.00 10.56 -1.28
N GLN A 73 -11.59 11.66 -1.74
CA GLN A 73 -12.95 12.06 -1.33
C GLN A 73 -14.03 11.24 -2.04
N ARG A 74 -13.76 10.78 -3.26
CA ARG A 74 -14.67 9.96 -4.06
C ARG A 74 -14.20 8.51 -4.02
N GLY A 75 -15.06 7.62 -3.55
CA GLY A 75 -14.86 6.18 -3.67
C GLY A 75 -15.12 5.70 -5.09
N LEU A 76 -14.35 4.72 -5.54
CA LEU A 76 -14.46 4.09 -6.86
C LEU A 76 -15.07 2.70 -6.74
N CYS A 77 -15.93 2.34 -7.68
CA CYS A 77 -16.58 1.03 -7.67
C CYS A 77 -15.61 -0.07 -8.10
N ALA A 78 -15.64 -1.22 -7.42
CA ALA A 78 -14.96 -2.42 -7.87
C ALA A 78 -15.83 -3.65 -7.65
N LYS A 79 -15.54 -4.71 -8.39
CA LYS A 79 -16.22 -5.99 -8.30
C LYS A 79 -15.22 -7.09 -7.97
N ILE A 80 -15.46 -7.80 -6.87
CA ILE A 80 -14.56 -8.82 -6.35
C ILE A 80 -15.26 -10.15 -6.16
N GLU A 81 -14.57 -11.25 -6.39
CA GLU A 81 -15.06 -12.61 -6.19
C GLU A 81 -14.27 -13.31 -5.09
N PHE A 82 -14.99 -13.84 -4.10
CA PHE A 82 -14.40 -14.63 -3.03
C PHE A 82 -14.04 -16.01 -3.56
N LEU A 83 -12.74 -16.35 -3.54
CA LEU A 83 -12.24 -17.60 -4.12
C LEU A 83 -12.17 -18.74 -3.11
N SER A 84 -12.07 -18.41 -1.83
CA SER A 84 -11.95 -19.40 -0.75
C SER A 84 -12.66 -18.91 0.50
N LYS A 85 -13.11 -19.85 1.32
CA LYS A 85 -13.49 -19.61 2.72
C LYS A 85 -12.28 -19.64 3.66
N GLU A 86 -11.10 -19.93 3.12
CA GLU A 86 -9.88 -20.10 3.89
C GLU A 86 -9.42 -18.74 4.39
N GLN A 87 -9.51 -18.57 5.71
CA GLN A 87 -9.05 -17.38 6.39
C GLN A 87 -7.59 -17.61 6.75
N MET A 88 -6.71 -16.82 6.15
CA MET A 88 -5.34 -16.73 6.60
C MET A 88 -5.33 -15.90 7.88
N GLY A 89 -4.88 -16.51 8.97
CA GLY A 89 -4.86 -15.91 10.30
C GLY A 89 -3.49 -15.38 10.67
N GLY A 90 -3.44 -14.17 11.21
CA GLY A 90 -2.31 -13.64 11.95
C GLY A 90 -2.75 -13.15 13.33
N GLY A 91 -1.85 -12.51 14.10
CA GLY A 91 -2.12 -12.16 15.51
C GLY A 91 -3.42 -11.37 15.75
N LEU A 92 -3.62 -10.25 15.04
CA LEU A 92 -4.73 -9.31 15.31
C LEU A 92 -5.83 -9.30 14.24
N ARG A 93 -5.66 -10.09 13.18
CA ARG A 93 -6.39 -9.92 11.92
C ARG A 93 -6.67 -11.23 11.22
N ARG A 94 -7.74 -11.21 10.43
CA ARG A 94 -8.10 -12.25 9.45
C ARG A 94 -7.89 -11.72 8.05
N ALA A 95 -7.42 -12.56 7.16
CA ALA A 95 -7.18 -12.25 5.77
C ALA A 95 -7.90 -13.26 4.85
N VAL A 96 -8.51 -12.77 3.77
CA VAL A 96 -9.23 -13.58 2.79
C VAL A 96 -8.76 -13.23 1.39
N LYS A 97 -8.50 -14.25 0.57
CA LYS A 97 -8.09 -14.08 -0.84
C LYS A 97 -9.31 -13.93 -1.75
N VAL A 98 -9.29 -12.89 -2.59
CA VAL A 98 -10.34 -12.56 -3.56
C VAL A 98 -9.73 -12.30 -4.95
N ALA A 99 -10.52 -12.45 -6.01
CA ALA A 99 -10.17 -11.99 -7.36
C ALA A 99 -10.89 -10.68 -7.66
N CYS A 100 -10.20 -9.71 -8.27
CA CYS A 100 -10.87 -8.54 -8.85
C CYS A 100 -11.31 -8.89 -10.27
N THR A 101 -12.62 -8.81 -10.56
CA THR A 101 -13.14 -9.04 -11.92
C THR A 101 -13.22 -7.75 -12.72
N TRP A 102 -13.41 -6.61 -12.06
CA TRP A 102 -13.46 -5.29 -12.67
C TRP A 102 -13.29 -4.20 -11.60
N SER A 103 -12.73 -3.05 -11.98
CA SER A 103 -12.81 -1.83 -11.16
C SER A 103 -12.84 -0.56 -12.00
N GLU A 104 -13.45 0.49 -11.45
CA GLU A 104 -13.46 1.82 -12.04
C GLU A 104 -12.03 2.40 -12.06
N ASN A 105 -11.61 2.90 -13.23
CA ASN A 105 -10.28 3.46 -13.48
C ASN A 105 -9.11 2.52 -13.13
N ASP A 106 -9.33 1.20 -13.15
CA ASP A 106 -8.33 0.19 -12.82
C ASP A 106 -7.65 0.40 -11.46
N ILE A 107 -8.38 1.00 -10.49
CA ILE A 107 -7.87 1.17 -9.10
C ILE A 107 -7.46 -0.19 -8.50
N LEU A 108 -8.21 -1.24 -8.83
CA LEU A 108 -7.81 -2.63 -8.67
C LEU A 108 -7.73 -3.29 -10.05
N LYS A 109 -6.61 -3.94 -10.36
CA LYS A 109 -6.38 -4.57 -11.66
C LYS A 109 -7.33 -5.74 -11.86
N ALA A 110 -8.10 -5.72 -12.95
CA ALA A 110 -8.93 -6.85 -13.33
C ALA A 110 -8.08 -8.13 -13.55
N GLY A 111 -8.63 -9.28 -13.19
CA GLY A 111 -7.97 -10.59 -13.28
C GLY A 111 -6.89 -10.86 -12.22
N HIS A 112 -6.59 -9.89 -11.35
CA HIS A 112 -5.58 -10.05 -10.30
C HIS A 112 -6.20 -10.52 -8.98
N PHE A 113 -5.37 -11.14 -8.15
CA PHE A 113 -5.74 -11.59 -6.81
C PHE A 113 -5.37 -10.55 -5.76
N TYR A 114 -6.23 -10.42 -4.75
CA TYR A 114 -6.09 -9.48 -3.65
C TYR A 114 -6.35 -10.16 -2.32
N ILE A 115 -5.82 -9.58 -1.25
CA ILE A 115 -6.06 -9.99 0.13
C ILE A 115 -6.88 -8.91 0.83
N ILE A 116 -8.05 -9.26 1.31
CA ILE A 116 -8.89 -8.42 2.17
C ILE A 116 -8.60 -8.77 3.63
N LYS A 117 -8.29 -7.76 4.43
CA LYS A 117 -7.96 -7.88 5.86
C LYS A 117 -9.06 -7.25 6.71
N SER A 118 -9.44 -7.94 7.79
CA SER A 118 -10.33 -7.45 8.83
C SER A 118 -9.71 -7.65 10.21
N PHE A 119 -10.06 -6.79 11.15
CA PHE A 119 -9.66 -6.95 12.55
C PHE A 119 -10.49 -8.04 13.23
N LEU A 120 -9.86 -8.71 14.20
CA LEU A 120 -10.56 -9.63 15.08
C LEU A 120 -11.49 -8.85 16.03
N PRO A 121 -12.65 -9.41 16.44
CA PRO A 121 -13.60 -8.73 17.33
C PRO A 121 -12.95 -8.24 18.64
N GLU A 122 -12.02 -9.00 19.20
CA GLU A 122 -11.32 -8.67 20.44
C GLU A 122 -10.49 -7.38 20.30
N VAL A 123 -9.90 -7.18 19.11
CA VAL A 123 -9.18 -5.94 18.77
C VAL A 123 -10.16 -4.78 18.67
N VAL A 124 -11.27 -4.95 17.94
CA VAL A 124 -12.28 -3.89 17.81
C VAL A 124 -12.79 -3.48 19.20
N ASN A 125 -13.09 -4.45 20.07
CA ASN A 125 -13.56 -4.21 21.43
C ASN A 125 -12.55 -3.43 22.28
N THR A 126 -11.25 -3.72 22.14
CA THR A 126 -10.19 -3.01 22.86
C THR A 126 -10.15 -1.52 22.49
N TRP A 127 -10.48 -1.18 21.25
CA TRP A 127 -10.41 0.19 20.72
C TRP A 127 -11.74 0.96 20.79
N LEU A 128 -12.84 0.35 21.23
CA LEU A 128 -14.13 1.04 21.44
C LEU A 128 -14.03 2.20 22.44
N GLY A 129 -13.14 2.09 23.44
CA GLY A 129 -12.90 3.16 24.41
C GLY A 129 -12.20 4.39 23.81
N VAL A 130 -11.54 4.23 22.66
CA VAL A 130 -10.78 5.30 21.98
C VAL A 130 -11.60 5.89 20.83
N TYR A 131 -12.15 5.02 19.97
CA TYR A 131 -13.00 5.40 18.84
C TYR A 131 -14.45 5.04 19.14
N LYS A 132 -15.25 6.05 19.50
CA LYS A 132 -16.66 5.88 19.90
C LYS A 132 -17.56 5.46 18.75
N GLU A 133 -17.23 5.88 17.53
CA GLU A 133 -17.97 5.58 16.30
C GLU A 133 -16.99 5.09 15.24
N ASP A 134 -17.49 4.25 14.32
CA ASP A 134 -16.74 3.74 13.18
C ASP A 134 -15.35 3.18 13.54
N THR A 135 -15.26 2.45 14.67
CA THR A 135 -13.99 1.92 15.20
C THR A 135 -13.24 1.11 14.14
N VAL A 136 -13.95 0.26 13.37
CA VAL A 136 -13.35 -0.56 12.31
C VAL A 136 -12.78 0.29 11.19
N LEU A 137 -13.48 1.37 10.78
CA LEU A 137 -12.97 2.32 9.79
C LEU A 137 -11.68 2.96 10.29
N HIS A 138 -11.68 3.52 11.51
CA HIS A 138 -10.51 4.16 12.09
C HIS A 138 -9.31 3.22 12.16
N LEU A 139 -9.52 1.96 12.56
CA LEU A 139 -8.47 0.95 12.57
C LEU A 139 -7.93 0.67 11.16
N CYS A 140 -8.79 0.57 10.14
CA CYS A 140 -8.36 0.39 8.74
C CYS A 140 -7.57 1.62 8.24
N LEU A 141 -8.04 2.83 8.53
CA LEU A 141 -7.35 4.07 8.15
C LEU A 141 -5.93 4.11 8.75
N LYS A 142 -5.79 3.77 10.04
CA LYS A 142 -4.50 3.74 10.74
C LYS A 142 -3.55 2.68 10.18
N GLU A 143 -4.05 1.48 9.92
CA GLU A 143 -3.24 0.42 9.29
C GLU A 143 -2.68 0.87 7.93
N ILE A 144 -3.52 1.48 7.10
CA ILE A 144 -3.12 1.93 5.75
C ILE A 144 -2.13 3.09 5.83
N GLN A 145 -2.40 4.08 6.68
CA GLN A 145 -1.49 5.21 6.91
C GLN A 145 -0.11 4.75 7.38
N GLN A 146 -0.08 3.74 8.23
CA GLN A 146 1.15 3.20 8.75
C GLN A 146 1.92 2.40 7.71
N GLN A 147 1.26 1.57 6.89
CA GLN A 147 1.93 0.92 5.76
C GLN A 147 2.45 1.96 4.75
N ARG A 148 1.73 3.07 4.55
CA ARG A 148 2.21 4.21 3.75
C ARG A 148 3.45 4.87 4.35
N ALA A 149 3.53 5.04 5.67
CA ALA A 149 4.75 5.53 6.32
C ALA A 149 5.94 4.62 6.00
N ALA A 150 5.77 3.30 6.10
CA ALA A 150 6.80 2.32 5.72
C ALA A 150 7.19 2.40 4.23
N GLN A 151 6.23 2.64 3.33
CA GLN A 151 6.50 2.91 1.91
C GLN A 151 7.37 4.17 1.72
N LYS A 152 7.10 5.26 2.45
CA LYS A 152 7.88 6.50 2.37
C LYS A 152 9.31 6.30 2.86
N MET A 153 9.50 5.57 3.96
CA MET A 153 10.83 5.23 4.46
C MET A 153 11.62 4.34 3.50
N THR A 154 11.00 3.28 2.98
CA THR A 154 11.66 2.41 1.99
C THR A 154 11.96 3.14 0.67
N PHE A 155 11.11 4.09 0.26
CA PHE A 155 11.42 4.97 -0.87
C PHE A 155 12.69 5.79 -0.61
N ALA A 156 12.79 6.43 0.55
CA ALA A 156 13.99 7.19 0.93
C ALA A 156 15.23 6.29 1.05
N PHE A 157 15.09 5.12 1.70
CA PHE A 157 16.16 4.12 1.80
C PHE A 157 16.70 3.72 0.43
N ASN A 158 15.81 3.39 -0.51
CA ASN A 158 16.19 2.98 -1.86
C ASN A 158 16.86 4.10 -2.66
N ALA A 159 16.52 5.36 -2.39
CA ALA A 159 17.16 6.52 -3.02
C ALA A 159 18.57 6.79 -2.45
N MET A 160 18.79 6.50 -1.16
CA MET A 160 20.03 6.83 -0.46
C MET A 160 21.02 5.67 -0.34
N LYS A 161 20.56 4.42 -0.46
CA LYS A 161 21.41 3.23 -0.25
C LYS A 161 22.60 3.20 -1.22
N PRO A 162 23.78 2.72 -0.79
CA PRO A 162 24.90 2.46 -1.69
C PRO A 162 24.52 1.48 -2.80
N LYS A 163 25.07 1.69 -4.01
CA LYS A 163 24.89 0.79 -5.16
C LYS A 163 25.37 -0.66 -4.91
N SER A 164 26.20 -0.86 -3.88
CA SER A 164 26.67 -2.18 -3.42
C SER A 164 25.61 -3.00 -2.66
N ILE A 165 24.43 -2.44 -2.41
CA ILE A 165 23.26 -3.12 -1.86
C ILE A 165 22.27 -3.38 -3.01
N PRO A 166 22.19 -4.62 -3.53
CA PRO A 166 21.48 -4.91 -4.76
C PRO A 166 19.95 -4.90 -4.58
N TYR A 167 19.44 -5.25 -3.40
CA TYR A 167 18.00 -5.39 -3.15
C TYR A 167 17.36 -4.10 -2.71
N SER A 168 16.17 -3.81 -3.23
CA SER A 168 15.39 -2.62 -2.91
C SER A 168 14.08 -3.03 -2.25
N PRO A 169 13.98 -2.96 -0.91
CA PRO A 169 12.76 -3.30 -0.19
C PRO A 169 11.57 -2.45 -0.64
N ARG A 170 10.38 -3.05 -0.69
CA ARG A 170 9.14 -2.39 -1.09
C ARG A 170 7.97 -2.93 -0.29
N PHE A 171 7.15 -2.01 0.23
CA PHE A 171 5.86 -2.33 0.81
C PHE A 171 4.75 -2.22 -0.24
N LEU A 172 3.79 -3.14 -0.20
CA LEU A 172 2.61 -3.10 -1.04
C LEU A 172 1.78 -1.86 -0.74
N GLU A 173 1.10 -1.34 -1.77
CA GLU A 173 0.05 -0.35 -1.56
C GLU A 173 -1.19 -1.03 -0.98
N VAL A 174 -1.85 -0.34 -0.05
CA VAL A 174 -3.07 -0.79 0.59
C VAL A 174 -4.16 0.24 0.35
N PHE A 175 -5.35 -0.24 0.03
CA PHE A 175 -6.54 0.57 -0.18
C PHE A 175 -7.54 0.32 0.94
N LEU A 176 -8.39 1.32 1.18
CA LEU A 176 -9.55 1.16 2.04
C LEU A 176 -10.70 0.63 1.18
N LEU A 177 -11.41 -0.38 1.68
CA LEU A 177 -12.50 -1.03 0.96
C LEU A 177 -13.74 -1.06 1.85
N PHE A 178 -14.86 -0.62 1.30
CA PHE A 178 -16.18 -0.80 1.90
C PHE A 178 -16.95 -1.87 1.14
N CYS A 179 -17.39 -2.90 1.86
CA CYS A 179 -18.22 -3.96 1.30
C CYS A 179 -19.69 -3.72 1.68
N HIS A 180 -20.53 -3.45 0.67
CA HIS A 180 -21.94 -3.09 0.89
C HIS A 180 -22.77 -4.24 1.45
N SER A 181 -22.55 -5.46 0.97
CA SER A 181 -23.27 -6.65 1.45
C SER A 181 -22.93 -7.03 2.90
N ALA A 182 -21.70 -6.73 3.34
CA ALA A 182 -21.25 -6.96 4.71
C ALA A 182 -21.46 -5.74 5.63
N GLY A 183 -21.76 -4.56 5.09
CA GLY A 183 -21.89 -3.31 5.84
C GLY A 183 -20.63 -2.95 6.63
N GLN A 184 -19.43 -3.27 6.12
CA GLN A 184 -18.18 -3.16 6.90
C GLN A 184 -16.99 -2.67 6.05
N TRP A 185 -16.05 -2.02 6.74
CA TRP A 185 -14.77 -1.57 6.21
C TRP A 185 -13.67 -2.64 6.34
N PHE A 186 -12.76 -2.63 5.37
CA PHE A 186 -11.63 -3.53 5.26
C PHE A 186 -10.41 -2.81 4.69
N ALA A 187 -9.23 -3.38 4.90
CA ALA A 187 -8.04 -3.02 4.13
C ALA A 187 -7.83 -4.07 3.02
N ILE A 188 -7.44 -3.64 1.82
CA ILE A 188 -7.18 -4.54 0.68
C ILE A 188 -5.81 -4.25 0.06
N GLU A 189 -5.06 -5.30 -0.26
CA GLU A 189 -3.74 -5.22 -0.91
C GLU A 189 -3.57 -6.34 -1.96
N GLU A 190 -2.65 -6.17 -2.90
CA GLU A 190 -2.38 -7.18 -3.93
C GLU A 190 -1.86 -8.48 -3.30
N CYS A 191 -2.37 -9.62 -3.76
CA CYS A 191 -1.90 -10.92 -3.28
C CYS A 191 -0.55 -11.25 -3.91
N MET A 192 0.49 -11.36 -3.09
CA MET A 192 1.79 -11.83 -3.55
C MET A 192 1.74 -13.35 -3.79
N ASN A 193 2.37 -13.78 -4.88
CA ASN A 193 2.65 -15.18 -5.12
C ASN A 193 4.04 -15.50 -4.56
N GLY A 194 4.16 -16.61 -3.84
CA GLY A 194 5.42 -17.05 -3.24
C GLY A 194 5.26 -17.42 -1.78
N GLU A 195 6.38 -17.77 -1.15
CA GLU A 195 6.41 -18.12 0.27
C GLU A 195 6.46 -16.86 1.13
N PHE A 196 5.47 -16.70 2.01
CA PHE A 196 5.46 -15.62 2.98
C PHE A 196 6.41 -15.94 4.13
N ARG A 197 7.37 -15.05 4.39
CA ARG A 197 8.31 -15.16 5.52
C ARG A 197 8.41 -13.86 6.28
N LYS A 198 8.58 -13.96 7.59
CA LYS A 198 8.73 -12.84 8.52
C LYS A 198 10.19 -12.74 8.96
N TYR A 199 10.83 -11.60 8.70
CA TYR A 199 12.27 -11.39 8.95
C TYR A 199 12.57 -10.92 10.38
N ASN A 200 11.62 -10.19 10.99
CA ASN A 200 11.70 -9.71 12.36
C ASN A 200 10.30 -9.62 12.98
N ASN A 201 10.21 -9.53 14.30
CA ASN A 201 8.93 -9.43 15.01
C ASN A 201 8.83 -8.19 15.91
N ASN A 202 7.65 -7.98 16.48
CA ASN A 202 7.35 -6.85 17.36
C ASN A 202 7.99 -6.97 18.76
N ASN A 203 8.72 -8.05 19.05
CA ASN A 203 9.48 -8.25 20.29
C ASN A 203 10.98 -7.96 20.10
N GLY A 204 11.37 -7.45 18.92
CA GLY A 204 12.75 -7.18 18.55
C GLY A 204 13.56 -8.43 18.21
N ASP A 205 12.92 -9.59 17.99
CA ASP A 205 13.61 -10.79 17.53
C ASP A 205 13.78 -10.73 16.00
N GLU A 206 14.95 -11.14 15.52
CA GLU A 206 15.32 -11.21 14.10
C GLU A 206 15.69 -12.63 13.71
N ILE A 207 15.44 -12.99 12.45
CA ILE A 207 15.99 -14.23 11.90
C ILE A 207 17.52 -14.11 11.74
N VAL A 208 18.22 -15.22 11.83
CA VAL A 208 19.64 -15.27 11.42
C VAL A 208 19.67 -15.23 9.88
N PRO A 209 20.23 -14.19 9.26
CA PRO A 209 20.20 -14.06 7.81
C PRO A 209 21.10 -15.14 7.18
N THR A 210 20.55 -15.85 6.20
CA THR A 210 21.21 -16.89 5.42
C THR A 210 21.62 -16.42 4.03
N ASN A 211 21.12 -15.25 3.60
CA ASN A 211 21.39 -14.67 2.29
C ASN A 211 21.31 -13.13 2.32
N MET A 212 21.78 -12.50 1.24
CA MET A 212 21.87 -11.04 1.12
C MET A 212 20.51 -10.31 1.11
N LEU A 213 19.43 -11.01 0.73
CA LEU A 213 18.07 -10.44 0.80
C LEU A 213 17.65 -10.33 2.27
N GLU A 214 17.81 -11.40 3.04
CA GLU A 214 17.55 -11.42 4.48
C GLU A 214 18.40 -10.39 5.22
N GLU A 215 19.68 -10.25 4.87
CA GLU A 215 20.53 -9.18 5.43
C GLU A 215 19.98 -7.78 5.16
N THR A 216 19.44 -7.55 3.95
CA THR A 216 18.85 -6.25 3.58
C THR A 216 17.55 -5.99 4.34
N MET A 217 16.71 -7.02 4.49
CA MET A 217 15.41 -6.91 5.18
C MET A 217 15.56 -6.77 6.70
N SER A 218 16.55 -7.41 7.33
CA SER A 218 16.81 -7.25 8.77
C SER A 218 17.37 -5.88 9.14
N SER A 219 17.82 -5.08 8.16
CA SER A 219 18.20 -3.67 8.37
C SER A 219 17.02 -2.69 8.30
N ASP A 220 15.84 -3.15 7.85
CA ASP A 220 14.65 -2.31 7.63
C ASP A 220 13.66 -2.36 8.81
N MET A 221 12.99 -1.23 9.07
CA MET A 221 12.14 -1.00 10.24
C MET A 221 10.73 -1.59 10.12
N VAL A 222 10.15 -1.99 11.27
CA VAL A 222 8.83 -2.63 11.40
C VAL A 222 7.75 -1.61 11.76
N PHE A 223 6.56 -1.71 11.14
CA PHE A 223 5.37 -0.95 11.56
C PHE A 223 4.10 -1.84 11.55
N GLY A 224 3.23 -1.65 12.56
CA GLY A 224 1.93 -2.32 12.78
C GLY A 224 1.11 -1.56 13.84
N PRO A 225 -0.24 -1.74 13.96
CA PRO A 225 -0.98 -1.53 15.22
C PRO A 225 -0.57 -2.58 16.27
N ALA A 226 0.69 -2.97 16.19
CA ALA A 226 1.39 -3.87 17.03
C ALA A 226 1.90 -3.07 18.22
N ASN A 227 1.97 -3.75 19.34
CA ASN A 227 2.52 -3.29 20.60
C ASN A 227 4.04 -3.04 20.47
N LEU A 228 4.45 -2.06 19.67
CA LEU A 228 5.81 -1.52 19.67
C LEU A 228 5.90 -0.55 20.87
N GLY A 229 5.80 -1.13 22.08
CA GLY A 229 6.08 -0.40 23.31
C GLY A 229 7.57 -0.11 23.45
N ASP A 230 7.95 0.65 24.47
CA ASP A 230 9.36 0.97 24.76
C ASP A 230 10.23 -0.30 24.86
N ASP A 231 9.65 -1.40 25.35
CA ASP A 231 10.30 -2.71 25.41
C ASP A 231 10.65 -3.27 24.04
N ALA A 232 9.84 -3.05 23.00
CA ALA A 232 10.15 -3.52 21.65
C ALA A 232 11.37 -2.79 21.08
N ILE A 233 11.47 -1.49 21.29
CA ILE A 233 12.61 -0.67 20.87
C ILE A 233 13.86 -1.08 21.66
N LYS A 234 13.73 -1.22 22.97
CA LYS A 234 14.82 -1.67 23.85
C LYS A 234 15.32 -3.06 23.43
N ASN A 235 14.40 -4.00 23.19
CA ASN A 235 14.74 -5.35 22.75
C ASN A 235 15.39 -5.34 21.38
N PHE A 236 14.88 -4.57 20.42
CA PHE A 236 15.50 -4.44 19.10
C PHE A 236 16.94 -3.93 19.22
N ARG A 237 17.19 -2.85 19.97
CA ARG A 237 18.56 -2.34 20.20
C ARG A 237 19.48 -3.37 20.86
N ALA A 238 18.95 -4.15 21.81
CA ALA A 238 19.72 -5.16 22.53
C ALA A 238 20.02 -6.41 21.68
N LYS A 239 19.06 -6.84 20.85
CA LYS A 239 19.08 -8.11 20.12
C LYS A 239 19.51 -7.97 18.66
N HIS A 240 19.48 -6.78 18.08
CA HIS A 240 19.95 -6.56 16.71
C HIS A 240 21.43 -6.91 16.59
N HIS A 241 21.77 -7.62 15.51
CA HIS A 241 23.13 -7.96 15.15
C HIS A 241 23.48 -7.32 13.81
N CYS A 242 24.33 -6.29 13.84
CA CYS A 242 24.72 -5.59 12.61
C CYS A 242 25.40 -6.55 11.62
N ASN A 243 24.86 -6.60 10.41
CA ASN A 243 25.34 -7.45 9.31
C ASN A 243 26.17 -6.65 8.28
N SER A 244 26.45 -7.26 7.12
CA SER A 244 27.24 -6.61 6.07
C SER A 244 26.53 -5.40 5.46
N CYS A 245 25.19 -5.43 5.38
CA CYS A 245 24.34 -4.33 4.95
C CYS A 245 24.46 -3.13 5.89
N CYS A 246 24.34 -3.33 7.21
CA CYS A 246 24.51 -2.27 8.22
C CYS A 246 25.87 -1.56 8.08
N ARG A 247 26.95 -2.33 7.86
CA ARG A 247 28.29 -1.80 7.64
C ARG A 247 28.40 -1.01 6.34
N LYS A 248 27.80 -1.48 5.24
CA LYS A 248 27.76 -0.76 3.95
C LYS A 248 27.00 0.56 4.08
N LEU A 249 25.93 0.59 4.87
CA LEU A 249 25.15 1.78 5.19
C LEU A 249 25.84 2.71 6.20
N LYS A 250 26.97 2.29 6.77
CA LYS A 250 27.72 3.01 7.82
C LYS A 250 26.87 3.34 9.05
N LEU A 251 25.94 2.44 9.41
CA LEU A 251 25.10 2.62 10.58
C LEU A 251 25.93 2.45 11.86
N PRO A 252 25.74 3.30 12.88
CA PRO A 252 26.36 3.12 14.18
C PRO A 252 25.79 1.90 14.90
N ASP A 253 26.55 1.35 15.85
CA ASP A 253 26.05 0.29 16.71
C ASP A 253 24.93 0.82 17.62
N LEU A 254 23.76 0.16 17.58
CA LEU A 254 22.57 0.53 18.34
C LEU A 254 22.75 0.40 19.86
N LYS A 255 23.75 -0.37 20.30
CA LYS A 255 24.12 -0.57 21.72
C LYS A 255 24.96 0.57 22.28
N ARG A 256 25.46 1.48 21.44
CA ARG A 256 26.20 2.65 21.87
C ARG A 256 25.26 3.62 22.60
N ASN A 257 25.72 4.17 23.73
CA ASN A 257 24.99 5.19 24.48
C ASN A 257 25.49 6.57 24.01
N ASP A 258 24.62 7.38 23.39
CA ASP A 258 25.00 8.69 22.83
C ASP A 258 24.97 9.84 23.85
N TYR A 259 24.65 9.56 25.13
CA TYR A 259 24.73 10.54 26.20
C TYR A 259 26.03 10.36 27.01
N THR A 260 27.08 11.06 26.61
CA THR A 260 28.23 11.40 27.47
C THR A 260 28.19 12.91 27.71
N PRO A 261 27.71 13.39 28.88
CA PRO A 261 27.56 14.83 29.14
C PRO A 261 28.89 15.57 29.42
N ASP A 262 30.02 14.88 29.45
CA ASP A 262 31.32 15.50 29.77
C ASP A 262 32.20 15.60 28.53
N LYS A 263 32.16 16.77 27.89
CA LYS A 263 33.27 17.49 27.23
C LYS A 263 32.73 18.65 26.37
N VAL A 264 32.05 19.59 27.01
CA VAL A 264 32.06 20.97 26.51
C VAL A 264 33.20 21.66 27.25
N ILE A 265 34.40 21.62 26.67
CA ILE A 265 35.48 22.50 27.11
C ILE A 265 35.11 23.89 26.60
N PHE A 266 34.52 24.70 27.47
CA PHE A 266 34.47 26.15 27.26
C PHE A 266 35.86 26.73 27.56
N PRO A 267 36.44 27.56 26.69
CA PRO A 267 37.59 28.37 27.07
C PRO A 267 37.17 29.30 28.21
N GLN A 268 37.85 29.21 29.36
CA GLN A 268 37.79 30.22 30.40
C GLN A 268 38.44 31.50 29.86
N GLU A 269 37.68 32.59 29.82
CA GLU A 269 38.25 33.94 29.89
C GLU A 269 37.77 34.62 31.18
N GLU A 270 38.69 35.38 31.75
CA GLU A 270 38.76 35.83 33.13
C GLU A 270 37.74 36.92 33.52
N HIS A 271 37.57 37.03 34.83
CA HIS A 271 36.67 37.90 35.59
C HIS A 271 36.77 39.41 35.26
N THR A 272 35.64 40.12 35.39
CA THR A 272 35.59 41.36 36.19
C THR A 272 34.17 41.62 36.73
N GLU A 273 34.12 42.01 38.01
CA GLU A 273 32.92 42.22 38.85
C GLU A 273 32.23 43.58 38.63
N SER A 274 30.92 43.67 38.89
CA SER A 274 30.32 44.70 39.78
C SER A 274 28.80 44.50 40.01
N SER A 275 28.40 44.36 41.29
CA SER A 275 27.21 44.91 42.03
C SER A 275 25.92 45.29 41.26
N THR A 276 24.67 45.04 41.67
CA THR A 276 23.99 45.04 43.00
C THR A 276 22.50 44.60 42.82
N ASP A 277 22.02 43.64 43.61
CA ASP A 277 20.72 43.48 44.35
C ASP A 277 19.30 43.86 43.79
N PRO A 278 18.19 43.34 44.39
CA PRO A 278 17.17 42.54 43.69
C PRO A 278 15.75 43.16 43.67
N ASP A 279 14.84 42.70 42.78
CA ASP A 279 13.42 42.41 43.13
C ASP A 279 12.58 41.76 42.00
N ASP A 280 11.62 40.95 42.46
CA ASP A 280 10.23 40.68 42.02
C ASP A 280 9.81 40.12 40.63
N SER A 281 8.84 39.20 40.75
CA SER A 281 7.67 38.94 39.91
C SER A 281 7.68 37.87 38.79
N THR A 282 6.97 36.78 39.13
CA THR A 282 6.11 35.90 38.33
C THR A 282 5.90 36.21 36.84
N LYS A 283 6.00 35.16 35.99
CA LYS A 283 4.92 34.75 35.03
C LYS A 283 5.24 33.43 34.32
N GLU A 284 4.30 32.48 34.47
CA GLU A 284 4.13 31.32 33.59
C GLU A 284 3.94 31.78 32.13
N SER A 285 4.64 31.14 31.19
CA SER A 285 4.31 31.16 29.76
C SER A 285 3.92 29.74 29.32
N LYS A 286 2.61 29.48 29.27
CA LYS A 286 2.03 28.30 28.62
C LYS A 286 2.01 28.55 27.12
N HIS A 287 2.93 27.93 26.37
CA HIS A 287 2.81 27.85 24.92
C HIS A 287 1.79 26.76 24.55
N SER A 288 0.57 27.21 24.27
CA SER A 288 -0.50 26.44 23.64
C SER A 288 -0.16 26.22 22.15
N ILE A 289 0.11 24.98 21.76
CA ILE A 289 0.19 24.57 20.36
C ILE A 289 -1.18 24.01 19.96
N ARG A 290 -1.90 24.80 19.17
CA ARG A 290 -3.17 24.46 18.55
C ARG A 290 -2.91 23.53 17.36
N LEU A 291 -3.26 22.25 17.47
CA LEU A 291 -3.41 21.37 16.31
C LEU A 291 -4.63 21.83 15.49
N MET A 292 -4.43 22.12 14.21
CA MET A 292 -5.54 22.19 13.25
C MET A 292 -5.68 20.83 12.59
N LEU A 293 -6.91 20.30 12.65
CA LEU A 293 -7.39 19.10 11.98
C LEU A 293 -7.46 19.31 10.46
#